data_AF-A0A9D1RW66-F1
#
_entry.id   AF-A0A9D1RW66-F1
#
_cell.length_a   1.000
_cell.length_b   1.000
_cell.length_c   1.000
_cell.angle_alpha   90.00
_cell.angle_beta   90.00
_cell.angle_gamma   90.00
#
_symmetry.space_group_name_H-M   'P 1'
#
loop_
_entity.id
_entity.type
_entity.pdbx_description
1 polymer ?
#
loop_
_entity_poly.entity_id
_entity_poly.type
_entity_poly.pdbx_seq_one_letter_code
_entity_poly.pdbx_strand_id
1 'polypeptide(L)' 'SRFIGYANNTMHKHLNNTEKDGKETNPAISDILHQKPVQNSELEQSYREYCSHLGFTAYEKGTFGVRRKYWLLSE' A
#
# COMPACT_ATOMS: atom_id res chain seq x y z
N SER A 1 2.59 -5.13 -0.49
CA SER A 1 2.00 -4.77 -1.81
C SER A 1 0.49 -4.91 -1.71
N ARG A 2 -0.28 -3.94 -2.23
CA ARG A 2 -1.76 -3.96 -2.27
C ARG A 2 -2.36 -5.18 -3.01
N PHE A 3 -1.50 -6.05 -3.52
CA PHE A 3 -1.84 -7.26 -4.25
C PHE A 3 -1.29 -8.55 -3.62
N ILE A 4 -0.51 -8.48 -2.52
CA ILE A 4 0.01 -9.67 -1.82
C ILE A 4 -1.09 -10.38 -1.00
N GLY A 5 -2.29 -9.81 -0.89
CA GLY A 5 -3.41 -10.36 -0.11
C GLY A 5 -4.51 -11.09 -0.89
N TYR A 6 -4.40 -11.26 -2.21
CA TYR A 6 -5.44 -11.94 -2.99
C TYR A 6 -5.25 -13.46 -2.95
N ALA A 7 -6.32 -14.19 -2.62
CA ALA A 7 -6.32 -15.65 -2.66
C ALA A 7 -5.88 -16.16 -4.04
N ASN A 8 -4.98 -17.15 -4.07
CA ASN A 8 -4.44 -17.75 -5.30
C ASN A 8 -3.75 -16.76 -6.26
N ASN A 9 -3.28 -15.62 -5.75
CA ASN A 9 -2.45 -14.70 -6.51
C ASN A 9 -1.02 -15.22 -6.61
N THR A 10 -0.44 -15.10 -7.80
CA THR A 10 0.96 -15.47 -8.06
C THR A 10 1.71 -14.24 -8.59
N MET A 11 3.03 -14.24 -8.54
CA MET A 11 3.82 -13.15 -9.12
C MET A 11 3.51 -12.95 -10.60
N HIS A 12 3.30 -14.03 -11.35
CA HIS A 12 2.92 -13.97 -12.76
C HIS A 12 1.56 -13.27 -12.96
N LYS A 13 0.52 -13.68 -12.22
CA LYS A 13 -0.80 -13.02 -12.28
C LYS A 13 -0.70 -11.55 -11.87
N HIS A 14 0.07 -11.26 -10.83
CA HIS A 14 0.24 -9.90 -10.33
C HIS A 14 0.94 -8.97 -11.34
N LEU A 15 2.02 -9.44 -11.96
CA LEU A 15 2.77 -8.67 -12.94
C LEU A 15 1.94 -8.39 -14.20
N ASN A 16 1.14 -9.37 -14.65
CA ASN A 16 0.31 -9.28 -15.85
C ASN A 16 -1.10 -8.71 -15.63
N ASN A 17 -1.49 -8.38 -14.40
CA ASN A 17 -2.79 -7.76 -14.14
C ASN A 17 -2.76 -6.28 -14.58
N THR A 18 -3.49 -5.95 -15.66
CA THR A 18 -3.65 -4.59 -16.19
C THR A 18 -4.69 -3.77 -15.46
N GLU A 19 -5.58 -4.42 -14.71
CA GLU A 19 -6.66 -3.80 -13.93
C GLU A 19 -6.28 -3.62 -12.45
N LYS A 20 -4.99 -3.77 -12.14
CA LYS A 20 -4.47 -3.69 -10.77
C LYS A 20 -4.56 -2.25 -10.23
N ASP A 21 -5.70 -1.90 -9.68
CA ASP A 21 -5.91 -0.64 -8.96
C ASP A 21 -6.45 -0.87 -7.54
N GLY A 22 -6.85 0.21 -6.87
CA GLY A 22 -7.38 0.16 -5.50
C GLY A 22 -8.83 0.61 -5.37
N LYS A 23 -9.58 0.71 -6.47
CA LYS A 23 -10.94 1.25 -6.46
C LYS A 23 -11.91 0.33 -5.72
N GLU A 24 -11.65 -0.98 -5.70
CA GLU A 24 -12.45 -1.95 -4.94
C GLU A 24 -11.82 -2.28 -3.59
N THR A 25 -10.51 -2.54 -3.55
CA THR A 25 -9.83 -2.97 -2.32
C THR A 25 -9.73 -1.87 -1.28
N ASN A 26 -9.48 -0.61 -1.66
CA ASN A 26 -9.34 0.46 -0.68
C ASN A 26 -10.67 0.77 0.04
N PRO A 27 -11.83 0.87 -0.64
CA PRO A 27 -13.12 0.96 0.04
C PRO A 27 -13.38 -0.23 0.95
N ALA A 28 -13.20 -1.47 0.47
CA ALA A 28 -13.45 -2.66 1.29
C ALA A 28 -12.60 -2.68 2.57
N ILE A 29 -11.29 -2.35 2.48
CA ILE A 29 -10.43 -2.24 3.66
C ILE A 29 -10.91 -1.12 4.60
N SER A 30 -11.32 0.03 4.02
CA SER A 30 -11.79 1.16 4.82
C SER A 30 -13.10 0.85 5.55
N ASP A 31 -13.98 0.05 4.93
CA ASP A 31 -15.23 -0.40 5.51
C ASP A 31 -14.98 -1.40 6.64
N ILE A 32 -14.07 -2.36 6.45
CA ILE A 32 -13.67 -3.33 7.49
C ILE A 32 -13.04 -2.63 8.70
N LEU A 33 -12.18 -1.64 8.46
CA LEU A 33 -11.48 -0.90 9.51
C LEU A 33 -12.28 0.30 10.04
N HIS A 34 -13.45 0.56 9.49
CA HIS A 34 -14.27 1.75 9.76
C HIS A 34 -13.50 3.08 9.69
N GLN A 35 -12.50 3.17 8.80
CA GLN A 35 -11.67 4.37 8.66
C GLN A 35 -11.02 4.49 7.28
N LYS A 36 -10.70 5.72 6.88
CA LYS A 36 -9.98 6.00 5.63
C LYS A 36 -8.48 6.08 5.86
N PRO A 37 -7.65 5.75 4.85
CA PRO A 37 -6.22 5.91 4.99
C PRO A 37 -5.85 7.39 5.01
N VAL A 38 -4.91 7.77 5.88
CA VAL A 38 -4.46 9.15 6.10
C VAL A 38 -2.95 9.28 5.92
N GLN A 39 -2.48 10.51 5.68
CA GLN A 39 -1.03 10.75 5.69
C GLN A 39 -0.52 10.65 7.14
N ASN A 40 0.64 10.02 7.31
CA ASN A 40 1.31 9.90 8.60
C ASN A 40 2.83 9.94 8.36
N SER A 41 3.52 10.89 8.99
CA SER A 41 4.95 11.11 8.78
C SER A 41 5.84 10.04 9.41
N GLU A 42 5.43 9.49 10.55
CA GLU A 42 6.18 8.45 11.27
C GLU A 42 6.14 7.13 10.49
N LEU A 43 4.97 6.75 9.97
CA LEU A 43 4.82 5.59 9.11
C LEU A 43 5.53 5.77 7.76
N GLU A 44 5.52 6.98 7.20
CA GLU A 44 6.30 7.27 5.98
C GLU A 44 7.81 7.12 6.22
N GLN A 45 8.30 7.58 7.37
CA GLN A 45 9.70 7.43 7.75
C GLN A 45 10.06 5.94 7.94
N SER A 46 9.24 5.20 8.69
CA SER A 46 9.41 3.75 8.89
C SER A 46 9.40 2.98 7.56
N TYR A 47 8.51 3.34 6.65
CA TYR A 47 8.46 2.75 5.30
C TYR A 47 9.76 3.00 4.52
N ARG A 48 10.32 4.22 4.59
CA ARG A 48 11.57 4.58 3.91
C ARG A 48 12.76 3.83 4.49
N GLU A 49 12.83 3.73 5.81
CA GLU A 49 13.86 2.96 6.52
C GLU A 49 13.79 1.48 6.13
N TYR A 50 12.58 0.92 6.07
CA TYR A 50 12.37 -0.46 5.64
C TYR A 50 12.83 -0.69 4.19
N CYS A 51 12.48 0.20 3.25
CA CYS A 51 12.99 0.12 1.88
C CYS A 51 14.52 0.20 1.83
N SER A 52 15.12 1.14 2.58
CA SER A 52 16.58 1.29 2.63
C SER A 52 17.26 0.05 3.20
N HIS A 53 16.67 -0.57 4.23
CA HIS A 53 17.17 -1.81 4.82
C HIS A 53 17.18 -2.96 3.80
N LEU A 54 16.19 -3.01 2.91
CA LEU A 54 16.14 -3.97 1.81
C LEU A 54 17.06 -3.63 0.63
N GLY A 55 17.83 -2.55 0.71
CA GLY A 55 18.80 -2.15 -0.31
C GLY A 55 18.22 -1.33 -1.47
N PHE A 56 17.05 -0.71 -1.31
CA PHE A 56 16.49 0.18 -2.33
C PHE A 56 15.88 1.47 -1.79
N THR A 57 15.97 2.53 -2.58
CA THR A 57 15.43 3.84 -2.20
C THR A 57 13.95 3.91 -2.50
N ALA A 58 13.14 4.19 -1.48
CA ALA A 58 11.73 4.49 -1.65
C ALA A 58 11.53 5.75 -2.52
N TYR A 59 10.61 5.68 -3.49
CA TYR A 59 10.19 6.87 -4.23
C TYR A 59 9.60 7.93 -3.30
N GLU A 60 9.83 9.21 -3.60
CA GLU A 60 9.33 10.33 -2.80
C GLU A 60 7.79 10.32 -2.69
N LYS A 61 7.10 9.99 -3.79
CA LYS A 61 5.64 9.92 -3.88
C LYS A 61 5.19 8.48 -4.08
N GLY A 62 3.95 8.21 -3.70
CA GLY A 62 3.26 6.96 -4.00
C GLY A 62 2.80 6.87 -5.45
N THR A 63 2.03 5.83 -5.75
CA THR A 63 1.43 5.59 -7.08
C THR A 63 0.70 6.83 -7.58
N PHE A 64 0.78 7.13 -8.89
CA PHE A 64 0.16 8.31 -9.52
C PHE A 64 0.66 9.67 -8.98
N GLY A 65 1.84 9.70 -8.34
CA GLY A 65 2.45 10.94 -7.88
C GLY A 65 1.75 11.57 -6.68
N VAL A 66 0.93 10.83 -5.93
CA VAL A 66 0.28 11.31 -4.70
C VAL A 66 1.07 10.90 -3.46
N ARG A 67 0.94 11.64 -2.35
CA ARG A 67 1.53 11.22 -1.07
C ARG A 67 0.91 9.90 -0.60
N ARG A 68 1.74 9.01 -0.04
CA ARG A 68 1.26 7.76 0.56
C ARG A 68 0.33 8.04 1.72
N LYS A 69 -0.61 7.12 1.93
CA LYS A 69 -1.59 7.14 3.01
C LYS A 69 -1.62 5.76 3.66
N TYR A 70 -1.95 5.72 4.93
CA TYR A 70 -1.85 4.56 5.80
C TYR A 70 -3.16 4.41 6.59
N TRP A 71 -3.64 3.19 6.77
CA TRP A 71 -4.68 2.89 7.76
C TRP A 71 -4.00 2.74 9.11
N LEU A 72 -4.42 3.53 10.10
CA LEU A 72 -3.83 3.53 11.45
C LEU A 72 -4.61 2.54 12.29
N LEU A 73 -4.02 1.40 12.62
CA LEU A 73 -4.69 0.42 13.48
C LEU A 73 -4.50 0.88 14.92
N SER A 74 -5.60 1.03 15.67
CA SER A 74 -5.52 1.10 17.13
C SER A 74 -5.18 -0.30 17.65
N GLU A 75 -4.24 -0.38 18.59
CA GLU A 75 -3.97 -1.60 19.36
C GLU A 75 -5.17 -2.00 20.23
#